data_AF-A0A6I6SI84-F1
#
_entry.id   AF-A0A6I6SI84-F1
#
_cell.length_a   1.000
_cell.length_b   1.000
_cell.length_c   1.000
_cell.angle_alpha   90.00
_cell.angle_beta   90.00
_cell.angle_gamma   90.00
#
_symmetry.space_group_name_H-M   'P 1'
#
loop_
_entity.id
_entity.type
_entity.pdbx_description
1 polymer ?
#
loop_
_entity_poly.entity_id
_entity_poly.type
_entity_poly.pdbx_seq_one_letter_code
_entity_poly.pdbx_strand_id
1 'polypeptide(L)'
;MRELRYHAPEALEALVRDLEQPLSPPLERAVARSLDDGRMPDFRASEVLMPAMMATFAVNPATIGEQALAELKASCNRCEAVGRCWQAMRARADGEACCGFCPNSEAFISHGGQDG
;
A
#
# COMPACT_ATOMS: atom_id res chain seq x y z
N MET A 1 12.66 15.81 3.96
CA MET A 1 12.38 14.45 4.50
C MET A 1 13.05 14.18 5.83
N ARG A 2 14.37 14.31 5.94
CA ARG A 2 15.08 14.08 7.21
C ARG A 2 14.61 15.02 8.33
N GLU A 3 14.46 16.32 8.05
CA GLU A 3 13.90 17.29 9.01
C GLU A 3 12.46 16.98 9.41
N LEU A 4 11.56 16.70 8.46
CA LEU A 4 10.16 16.39 8.78
C LEU A 4 10.03 15.15 9.67
N ARG A 5 10.83 14.11 9.41
CA ARG A 5 10.90 12.91 10.25
C ARG A 5 11.38 13.19 11.67
N TYR A 6 12.30 14.14 11.83
CA TYR A 6 12.89 14.45 13.12
C TYR A 6 12.02 15.41 13.94
N HIS A 7 11.39 16.38 13.27
CA HIS A 7 10.63 17.45 13.93
C HIS A 7 9.12 17.20 14.01
N ALA A 8 8.56 16.35 13.15
CA ALA A 8 7.13 16.04 13.12
C ALA A 8 6.85 14.62 12.58
N PRO A 9 7.26 13.56 13.30
CA PRO A 9 7.04 12.18 12.89
C PRO A 9 5.55 11.83 12.74
N GLU A 10 4.69 12.34 13.63
CA GLU A 10 3.24 12.11 13.61
C GLU A 10 2.59 12.74 12.36
N ALA A 11 3.03 13.93 11.96
CA ALA A 11 2.53 14.59 10.76
C ALA A 11 2.93 13.82 9.49
N LEU A 12 4.14 13.24 9.48
CA LEU A 12 4.56 12.38 8.39
C LEU A 12 3.78 11.07 8.36
N GLU A 13 3.50 10.46 9.52
CA GLU A 13 2.69 9.24 9.58
C GLU A 13 1.27 9.49 9.05
N ALA A 14 0.63 10.58 9.46
CA ALA A 14 -0.68 10.98 8.95
C ALA A 14 -0.65 11.19 7.42
N LEU A 15 0.38 11.87 6.92
CA LEU A 15 0.59 12.11 5.49
C LEU A 15 0.69 10.81 4.69
N VAL A 16 1.38 9.81 5.23
CA VAL A 16 1.65 8.54 4.54
C VAL A 16 0.41 7.64 4.56
N ARG A 17 -0.40 7.72 5.63
CA ARG A 17 -1.68 7.01 5.77
C ARG A 17 -2.79 7.60 4.89
N ASP A 18 -2.70 8.88 4.56
CA ASP A 18 -3.65 9.55 3.69
C ASP A 18 -3.27 9.40 2.20
N LEU A 19 -4.01 8.54 1.49
CA LEU A 19 -3.80 8.27 0.08
C LEU A 19 -4.47 9.31 -0.84
N GLU A 20 -5.31 10.20 -0.30
CA GLU A 20 -6.11 11.15 -1.08
C GLU A 20 -5.57 12.58 -0.99
N GLN A 21 -4.87 12.91 0.09
CA GLN A 21 -4.31 14.23 0.30
C GLN A 21 -3.35 14.59 -0.84
N PRO A 22 -3.56 15.74 -1.52
CA PRO A 22 -2.70 16.15 -2.61
C PRO A 22 -1.29 16.45 -2.10
N LEU A 23 -0.29 15.89 -2.79
CA LEU A 23 1.13 16.12 -2.50
C LEU A 23 1.81 16.71 -3.72
N SER A 24 2.84 17.52 -3.48
CA SER A 24 3.75 17.92 -4.54
C SER A 24 4.52 16.69 -5.06
N PRO A 25 4.75 16.55 -6.38
CA PRO A 25 5.51 15.45 -6.96
C PRO A 25 6.86 15.14 -6.29
N PRO A 26 7.71 16.13 -5.91
CA PRO A 26 8.96 15.84 -5.21
C PRO A 26 8.75 15.25 -3.80
N LEU A 27 7.69 15.67 -3.10
CA LEU A 27 7.36 15.15 -1.78
C LEU A 27 6.87 13.71 -1.88
N GLU A 28 5.96 13.42 -2.82
CA GLU A 28 5.46 12.07 -3.07
C GLU A 28 6.60 11.09 -3.40
N ARG A 29 7.51 11.47 -4.31
CA ARG A 29 8.70 10.64 -4.63
C ARG A 29 9.63 10.44 -3.44
N ALA A 30 9.69 11.39 -2.52
CA ALA A 30 10.51 11.27 -1.32
C ALA A 30 9.86 10.38 -0.26
N VAL A 31 8.51 10.36 -0.18
CA VAL A 31 7.75 9.42 0.66
C VAL A 31 7.94 8.00 0.14
N ALA A 32 7.67 7.77 -1.15
CA ALA A 32 7.78 6.46 -1.78
C ALA A 32 9.16 5.83 -1.54
N ARG A 33 10.25 6.57 -1.81
CA ARG A 33 11.61 6.11 -1.52
C ARG A 33 11.90 5.87 -0.05
N SER A 34 11.24 6.58 0.85
CA SER A 34 11.41 6.35 2.30
C SER A 34 10.71 5.07 2.74
N LEU A 35 9.60 4.70 2.09
CA LEU A 35 8.90 3.45 2.30
C LEU A 35 9.70 2.26 1.74
N ASP A 36 10.19 2.35 0.49
CA ASP A 36 11.02 1.30 -0.13
C ASP A 36 12.29 1.02 0.69
N ASP A 37 12.95 2.08 1.20
CA ASP A 37 14.15 1.95 2.03
C ASP A 37 13.86 1.48 3.48
N GLY A 38 12.61 1.13 3.81
CA GLY A 38 12.21 0.66 5.14
C GLY A 38 12.40 1.71 6.24
N ARG A 39 12.44 3.01 5.89
CA ARG A 39 12.80 4.08 6.83
C ARG A 39 11.61 4.59 7.66
N MET A 40 10.48 3.89 7.62
CA MET A 40 9.27 4.18 8.40
C MET A 40 8.82 2.89 9.13
N PRO A 41 9.43 2.57 10.29
CA PRO A 41 9.20 1.30 10.96
C PRO A 41 7.76 1.10 11.47
N ASP A 42 7.06 2.20 11.74
CA ASP A 42 5.66 2.21 12.19
C ASP A 42 4.64 2.13 11.05
N PHE A 43 5.10 2.25 9.80
CA PHE A 43 4.23 2.10 8.65
C PHE A 43 3.87 0.62 8.43
N ARG A 44 2.58 0.30 8.58
CA ARG A 44 2.02 -1.02 8.27
C ARG A 44 1.32 -0.97 6.92
N ALA A 45 2.00 -1.45 5.88
CA ALA A 45 1.43 -1.54 4.54
C ALA A 45 0.10 -2.31 4.50
N SER A 46 -0.05 -3.33 5.34
CA SER A 46 -1.29 -4.10 5.44
C SER A 46 -2.49 -3.31 5.98
N GLU A 47 -2.25 -2.24 6.72
CA GLU A 47 -3.35 -1.41 7.29
C GLU A 47 -3.73 -0.27 6.34
N VAL A 48 -2.78 0.21 5.53
CA VAL A 48 -2.98 1.39 4.67
C VAL A 48 -3.19 0.99 3.21
N LEU A 49 -2.30 0.17 2.66
CA LEU A 49 -2.26 -0.13 1.23
C LEU A 49 -3.09 -1.35 0.87
N MET A 50 -3.09 -2.38 1.71
CA MET A 50 -3.84 -3.61 1.43
C MET A 50 -5.35 -3.37 1.28
N PRO A 51 -6.02 -2.53 2.09
CA PRO A 51 -7.44 -2.22 1.87
C PRO A 51 -7.69 -1.51 0.53
N ALA A 52 -6.83 -0.54 0.16
CA ALA A 52 -6.93 0.15 -1.12
C ALA A 52 -6.70 -0.82 -2.30
N MET A 53 -5.70 -1.70 -2.19
CA MET A 53 -5.44 -2.76 -3.16
C MET A 53 -6.63 -3.72 -3.28
N MET A 54 -7.19 -4.19 -2.16
CA MET A 54 -8.37 -5.06 -2.19
C MET A 54 -9.56 -4.38 -2.87
N ALA A 55 -9.75 -3.07 -2.66
CA ALA A 55 -10.77 -2.30 -3.38
C ALA A 55 -10.48 -2.23 -4.90
N THR A 56 -9.23 -2.01 -5.30
CA THR A 56 -8.82 -2.04 -6.73
C THR A 56 -9.14 -3.38 -7.39
N PHE A 57 -8.99 -4.50 -6.67
CA PHE A 57 -9.28 -5.85 -7.16
C PHE A 57 -10.70 -6.33 -6.84
N ALA A 58 -11.60 -5.46 -6.38
CA ALA A 58 -12.97 -5.81 -5.97
C ALA A 58 -13.07 -6.97 -4.95
N VAL A 59 -12.05 -7.11 -4.09
CA VAL A 59 -11.97 -8.19 -3.09
C VAL A 59 -12.77 -7.81 -1.85
N ASN A 60 -13.71 -8.67 -1.46
CA ASN A 60 -14.33 -8.58 -0.15
C ASN A 60 -13.44 -9.29 0.91
N PRO A 61 -12.86 -8.58 1.89
CA PRO A 61 -11.98 -9.20 2.89
C PRO A 61 -12.69 -10.26 3.74
N ALA A 62 -14.02 -10.20 3.88
CA ALA A 62 -14.78 -11.18 4.65
C ALA A 62 -14.83 -12.57 3.98
N THR A 63 -14.49 -12.69 2.69
CA THR A 63 -14.44 -13.98 1.97
C THR A 63 -13.09 -14.67 2.10
N ILE A 64 -12.09 -14.00 2.68
CA ILE A 64 -10.76 -14.55 2.91
C ILE A 64 -10.72 -15.19 4.31
N GLY A 65 -10.34 -16.46 4.37
CA GLY A 65 -10.13 -17.14 5.65
C GLY A 65 -9.04 -16.47 6.49
N GLU A 66 -9.17 -16.53 7.82
CA GLU A 66 -8.28 -15.80 8.75
C GLU A 66 -6.79 -16.09 8.52
N GLN A 67 -6.43 -17.37 8.31
CA GLN A 67 -5.06 -17.78 8.05
C GLN A 67 -4.50 -17.18 6.75
N ALA A 68 -5.28 -17.27 5.67
CA ALA A 68 -4.90 -16.69 4.38
C ALA A 68 -4.78 -15.16 4.47
N LEU A 69 -5.68 -14.51 5.20
CA LEU A 69 -5.63 -13.07 5.43
C LEU A 69 -4.36 -12.68 6.22
N ALA A 70 -3.98 -13.45 7.24
CA ALA A 70 -2.76 -13.22 8.00
C ALA A 70 -1.49 -13.35 7.13
N GLU A 71 -1.45 -14.33 6.22
CA GLU A 71 -0.35 -14.51 5.27
C GLU A 71 -0.25 -13.34 4.28
N LEU A 72 -1.38 -12.88 3.73
CA LEU A 72 -1.43 -11.72 2.85
C LEU A 72 -0.96 -10.44 3.55
N LYS A 73 -1.36 -10.22 4.81
CA LYS A 73 -0.89 -9.09 5.63
C LYS A 73 0.62 -9.16 5.87
N ALA A 74 1.15 -10.34 6.21
CA ALA A 74 2.57 -10.55 6.44
C ALA A 74 3.40 -10.37 5.17
N SER A 75 2.88 -10.79 4.01
CA SER A 75 3.48 -10.52 2.69
C SER A 75 3.49 -9.02 2.39
N CYS A 76 2.36 -8.33 2.59
CA CYS A 76 2.23 -6.91 2.34
C CYS A 76 3.20 -6.07 3.20
N ASN A 77 3.32 -6.37 4.49
CA ASN A 77 4.20 -5.65 5.41
C ASN A 77 5.70 -5.84 5.15
N ARG A 78 6.09 -6.88 4.39
CA ARG A 78 7.49 -7.16 4.01
C ARG A 78 7.79 -6.82 2.55
N CYS A 79 6.84 -6.24 1.83
CA CYS A 79 6.98 -5.96 0.41
C CYS A 79 8.03 -4.87 0.15
N GLU A 80 9.04 -5.18 -0.65
CA GLU A 80 10.11 -4.24 -1.04
C GLU A 80 9.62 -3.20 -2.06
N ALA A 81 8.48 -3.43 -2.70
CA ALA A 81 7.83 -2.50 -3.64
C ALA A 81 6.77 -1.62 -2.97
N VAL A 82 6.81 -1.45 -1.65
CA VAL A 82 5.79 -0.74 -0.86
C VAL A 82 5.64 0.73 -1.25
N GLY A 83 6.73 1.42 -1.61
CA GLY A 83 6.71 2.79 -2.09
C GLY A 83 6.07 2.92 -3.46
N ARG A 84 6.35 1.98 -4.37
CA ARG A 84 5.66 1.88 -5.67
C ARG A 84 4.17 1.61 -5.50
N CYS A 85 3.80 0.69 -4.60
CA CYS A 85 2.42 0.40 -4.28
C CYS A 85 1.70 1.64 -3.74
N TRP A 86 2.31 2.36 -2.81
CA TRP A 86 1.77 3.60 -2.25
C TRP A 86 1.52 4.66 -3.33
N GLN A 87 2.44 4.86 -4.27
CA GLN A 87 2.23 5.77 -5.39
C GLN A 87 1.09 5.32 -6.31
N ALA A 88 1.01 4.03 -6.62
CA ALA A 88 -0.04 3.46 -7.46
C ALA A 88 -1.43 3.67 -6.82
N MET A 89 -1.57 3.44 -5.52
CA MET A 89 -2.84 3.65 -4.81
C MET A 89 -3.25 5.13 -4.78
N ARG A 90 -2.30 6.05 -4.55
CA ARG A 90 -2.56 7.50 -4.63
C ARG A 90 -2.97 7.95 -6.04
N ALA A 91 -2.37 7.35 -7.06
CA ALA A 91 -2.72 7.60 -8.46
C ALA A 91 -4.00 6.89 -8.92
N ARG A 92 -4.66 6.12 -8.05
CA ARG A 92 -5.83 5.28 -8.37
C ARG A 92 -5.55 4.34 -9.55
N ALA A 93 -4.38 3.72 -9.53
CA ALA A 93 -4.00 2.73 -10.53
C ALA A 93 -4.96 1.53 -10.51
N ASP A 94 -5.22 0.99 -11.70
CA ASP A 94 -6.01 -0.22 -11.92
C ASP A 94 -5.26 -1.50 -11.50
N GLY A 95 -6.00 -2.61 -11.38
CA GLY A 95 -5.48 -3.93 -11.04
C GLY A 95 -4.39 -4.43 -11.99
N GLU A 96 -4.49 -4.20 -13.30
CA GLU A 96 -3.47 -4.63 -14.28
C GLU A 96 -2.12 -3.98 -13.98
N ALA A 97 -2.11 -2.67 -13.70
CA ALA A 97 -0.90 -1.95 -13.33
C ALA A 97 -0.29 -2.48 -12.02
N CYS A 98 -1.15 -2.88 -11.07
CA CYS A 98 -0.77 -3.44 -9.78
C CYS A 98 -0.21 -4.87 -9.89
N CYS A 99 -0.68 -5.67 -10.84
CA CYS A 99 -0.17 -7.02 -11.10
C CYS A 99 1.31 -7.03 -11.46
N GLY A 100 1.80 -5.98 -12.12
CA GLY A 100 3.20 -5.88 -12.52
C GLY A 100 4.21 -5.73 -11.37
N PHE A 101 3.77 -5.61 -10.12
CA PHE A 101 4.67 -5.49 -8.97
C PHE A 101 4.16 -6.06 -7.64
N CYS A 102 2.85 -6.24 -7.45
CA CYS A 102 2.31 -6.70 -6.17
C CYS A 102 2.40 -8.23 -6.05
N PRO A 103 3.06 -8.78 -5.01
CA PRO A 103 3.14 -10.23 -4.80
C PRO A 103 1.81 -10.87 -4.36
N ASN A 104 0.86 -10.07 -3.88
CA ASN A 104 -0.46 -10.54 -3.47
C ASN A 104 -1.50 -10.48 -4.60
N SER A 105 -1.14 -10.00 -5.80
CA SER A 105 -2.07 -9.74 -6.90
C SER A 105 -2.83 -11.00 -7.33
N GLU A 106 -2.15 -12.13 -7.51
CA GLU A 106 -2.80 -13.41 -7.88
C GLU A 106 -3.80 -13.88 -6.83
N ALA A 107 -3.48 -13.69 -5.54
CA ALA A 107 -4.40 -14.02 -4.46
C ALA A 107 -5.61 -13.08 -4.47
N PHE A 108 -5.41 -11.78 -4.69
CA PHE A 108 -6.51 -10.82 -4.83
C PHE A 108 -7.39 -11.14 -6.03
N ILE A 109 -6.84 -11.48 -7.20
CA ILE A 109 -7.61 -11.91 -8.37
C ILE A 109 -8.45 -13.15 -8.05
N SER A 110 -7.88 -14.12 -7.34
CA SER A 110 -8.57 -15.34 -6.95
C SER A 110 -9.74 -15.08 -5.99
N HIS A 111 -9.64 -14.06 -5.14
CA HIS A 111 -10.67 -13.69 -4.16
C HIS A 111 -11.65 -12.62 -4.66
N GLY A 112 -11.25 -11.78 -5.61
CA GLY A 112 -12.03 -10.69 -6.20
C GLY A 112 -12.85 -11.13 -7.40
N GLY A 113 -13.21 -12.41 -7.45
CA GLY A 113 -13.72 -13.12 -8.62
C GLY A 113 -14.62 -12.28 -9.52
N GLN A 114 -14.13 -12.06 -10.74
CA GLN A 114 -14.84 -11.97 -12.02
C GLN A 114 -16.26 -11.39 -11.94
N ASP A 115 -16.37 -10.07 -11.99
CA ASP A 115 -17.57 -9.45 -12.56
C ASP A 115 -17.51 -9.72 -14.07
N GLY A 116 -18.42 -10.54 -14.56
CA GLY A 116 -18.60 -10.84 -15.99
C GLY A 116 -19.19 -9.67 -16.75
#